data_AF-A0A918S5T0-F1
#
_entry.id   AF-A0A918S5T0-F1
#
_cell.length_a   1.000
_cell.length_b   1.000
_cell.length_c   1.000
_cell.angle_alpha   90.00
_cell.angle_beta   90.00
_cell.angle_gamma   90.00
#
_symmetry.space_group_name_H-M   'P 1'
#
loop_
_entity.id
_entity.type
_entity.pdbx_description
1 polymer ?
#
loop_
_entity_poly.entity_id
_entity_poly.type
_entity_poly.pdbx_seq_one_letter_code
_entity_poly.pdbx_strand_id
1 'polypeptide(L)'
;MKIWRLFQKVDIIGITALSHGAWCSSKTNEFSPDVRVAPLILEWIENGIKDNLVIAELSDIYLCGLGRDLFSKTNVGKKLVDQIEGIGFSKVEFLNSKSSNDLVRSLDLVEESFCELWVSHSCNADLQKSTISSSEGSLILEGVECVDAKYCSRSNEIIYTRKPREKDKGLFVDKEELGANSLFRVREFPNWILCTDMAKEVLTRYKCENINFLEVGETE
;
A
#
# COMPACT_ATOMS: atom_id res chain seq x y z
N MET A 1 -4.00 -20.61 -6.06
CA MET A 1 -3.26 -19.43 -6.61
C MET A 1 -2.66 -18.68 -5.42
N LYS A 2 -1.47 -18.08 -5.49
CA LYS A 2 -0.88 -17.45 -4.30
C LYS A 2 -1.53 -16.10 -3.99
N ILE A 3 -1.52 -15.77 -2.70
CA ILE A 3 -1.97 -14.49 -2.16
C ILE A 3 -0.76 -13.75 -1.59
N TRP A 4 -0.62 -12.49 -2.01
CA TRP A 4 0.47 -11.61 -1.62
C TRP A 4 -0.07 -10.42 -0.85
N ARG A 5 0.57 -10.10 0.28
CA ARG A 5 0.34 -8.85 0.98
C ARG A 5 1.27 -7.78 0.42
N LEU A 6 0.68 -6.65 0.03
CA LEU A 6 1.44 -5.43 -0.26
C LEU A 6 1.87 -4.81 1.07
N PHE A 7 3.15 -4.48 1.19
CA PHE A 7 3.67 -3.78 2.34
C PHE A 7 4.71 -2.74 1.93
N GLN A 8 4.82 -1.68 2.71
CA GLN A 8 5.76 -0.61 2.44
C GLN A 8 7.19 -1.08 2.76
N LYS A 9 8.13 -0.81 1.86
CA LYS A 9 9.56 -0.99 2.14
C LYS A 9 9.98 0.02 3.24
N VAL A 10 10.51 -0.50 4.35
CA VAL A 10 10.82 0.28 5.57
C VAL A 10 12.06 1.19 5.40
N ASP A 11 12.78 1.09 4.27
CA ASP A 11 13.97 1.92 4.00
C ASP A 11 13.66 3.39 3.66
N ILE A 12 12.38 3.79 3.59
CA ILE A 12 12.00 5.21 3.55
C ILE A 12 11.79 5.68 4.98
N ILE A 13 12.86 6.23 5.56
CA ILE A 13 12.87 6.91 6.85
C ILE A 13 11.78 7.99 6.85
N GLY A 14 10.75 7.78 7.68
CA GLY A 14 9.86 8.83 8.15
C GLY A 14 8.83 9.36 7.15
N ILE A 15 7.84 8.54 6.78
CA ILE A 15 6.51 9.10 6.49
C ILE A 15 5.87 9.46 7.82
N THR A 16 6.30 10.58 8.41
CA THR A 16 5.50 11.25 9.43
C THR A 16 4.40 11.97 8.68
N ALA A 17 3.16 11.49 8.80
CA ALA A 17 1.98 12.24 8.38
C ALA A 17 1.88 13.50 9.25
N LEU A 18 2.60 14.56 8.89
CA LEU A 18 2.29 15.91 9.37
C LEU A 18 0.98 16.29 8.69
N SER A 19 -0.10 16.11 9.45
CA SER A 19 -1.48 16.43 9.12
C SER A 19 -1.67 17.90 8.76
N HIS A 20 -1.41 18.28 7.51
CA HIS A 20 -1.73 19.61 7.00
C HIS A 20 -2.25 19.51 5.55
N GLY A 21 -3.46 18.99 5.41
CA GLY A 21 -4.18 18.94 4.14
C GLY A 21 -5.34 17.94 4.22
N ALA A 22 -6.54 18.44 4.44
CA ALA A 22 -7.76 17.64 4.33
C ALA A 22 -8.06 17.41 2.84
N TRP A 23 -8.37 16.17 2.45
CA TRP A 23 -8.81 15.84 1.11
C TRP A 23 -10.28 15.45 1.14
N CYS A 24 -11.03 15.91 0.13
CA CYS A 24 -12.37 15.42 -0.14
C CYS A 24 -12.30 14.56 -1.41
N SER A 25 -12.56 13.26 -1.28
CA SER A 25 -12.94 12.44 -2.44
C SER A 25 -14.25 13.01 -2.99
N SER A 26 -14.30 13.35 -4.27
CA SER A 26 -15.45 14.00 -4.89
C SER A 26 -16.68 13.11 -5.03
N LYS A 27 -16.65 11.84 -4.57
CA LYS A 27 -17.71 10.86 -4.87
C LYS A 27 -18.17 9.91 -3.77
N THR A 28 -17.67 9.95 -2.54
CA THR A 28 -18.23 9.10 -1.47
C THR A 28 -19.16 9.90 -0.56
N ASN A 29 -20.42 10.07 -0.98
CA ASN A 29 -21.50 10.54 -0.10
C ASN A 29 -22.04 9.43 0.82
N GLU A 30 -21.55 8.18 0.71
CA GLU A 30 -22.11 7.02 1.43
C GLU A 30 -21.31 6.55 2.65
N PHE A 31 -20.13 7.13 2.87
CA PHE A 31 -19.46 7.06 4.17
C PHE A 31 -19.20 8.51 4.58
N SER A 32 -19.47 8.83 5.86
CA SER A 32 -19.07 10.08 6.53
C SER A 32 -17.78 10.65 5.92
N PRO A 33 -17.65 11.99 5.75
CA PRO A 33 -16.40 12.61 5.33
C PRO A 33 -15.38 12.46 6.47
N ASP A 34 -14.92 11.23 6.67
CA ASP A 34 -13.68 10.95 7.34
C ASP A 34 -12.66 11.65 6.47
N VAL A 35 -12.16 12.78 6.98
CA VAL A 35 -11.07 13.54 6.39
C VAL A 35 -9.97 12.55 6.06
N ARG A 36 -9.86 12.19 4.78
CA ARG A 36 -8.81 11.29 4.32
C ARG A 36 -7.54 12.12 4.30
N VAL A 37 -6.59 11.74 5.15
CA VAL A 37 -5.28 12.37 5.22
C VAL A 37 -4.43 11.74 4.12
N ALA A 38 -4.04 12.50 3.09
CA ALA A 38 -3.13 11.98 2.09
C ALA A 38 -1.78 11.64 2.73
N PRO A 39 -1.02 10.70 2.13
CA PRO A 39 0.39 10.61 2.43
C PRO A 39 1.05 11.94 2.04
N LEU A 40 1.61 12.64 3.03
CA LEU A 40 2.67 13.59 2.74
C LEU A 40 3.92 12.75 2.44
N ILE A 41 4.29 12.61 1.17
CA ILE A 41 5.54 11.94 0.80
C ILE A 41 6.67 12.94 1.03
N LEU A 42 7.36 12.79 2.15
CA LEU A 42 8.60 13.52 2.46
C LEU A 42 9.77 12.59 2.15
N GLU A 43 10.57 12.92 1.15
CA GLU A 43 11.87 12.26 0.98
C GLU A 43 12.94 13.05 1.74
N TRP A 44 13.64 12.38 2.65
CA TRP A 44 14.73 12.96 3.41
C TRP A 44 16.03 12.78 2.64
N ILE A 45 16.57 13.86 2.08
CA ILE A 45 17.92 13.86 1.49
C ILE A 45 18.93 14.03 2.63
N GLU A 46 19.97 13.18 2.66
CA GLU A 46 21.02 13.02 3.69
C GLU A 46 21.70 14.32 4.19
N ASN A 47 21.44 15.48 3.58
CA ASN A 47 22.03 16.77 3.93
C ASN A 47 21.03 17.76 4.57
N GLY A 48 19.97 17.25 5.20
CA GLY A 48 18.92 18.05 5.82
C GLY A 48 17.72 18.28 4.90
N ILE A 49 16.58 18.61 5.50
CA ILE A 49 15.40 19.09 4.78
C ILE A 49 15.79 20.42 4.16
N LYS A 50 16.28 20.42 2.91
CA LYS A 50 16.28 21.64 2.12
C LYS A 50 14.83 22.01 1.91
N ASP A 51 14.50 23.28 2.11
CA ASP A 51 13.17 23.90 2.11
C ASP A 51 12.33 23.75 0.82
N ASN A 52 12.63 22.76 -0.01
CA ASN A 52 11.86 22.37 -1.17
C ASN A 52 11.38 20.92 -0.95
N LEU A 53 10.07 20.76 -0.77
CA LEU A 53 9.39 19.48 -0.86
C LEU A 53 9.67 18.90 -2.25
N VAL A 54 10.61 17.97 -2.37
CA VAL A 54 10.84 17.24 -3.61
C VAL A 54 9.98 15.99 -3.51
N ILE A 55 8.80 15.99 -4.16
CA ILE A 55 8.17 14.73 -4.55
C ILE A 55 9.05 14.22 -5.67
N ALA A 56 10.14 13.56 -5.29
CA ALA A 56 11.13 13.12 -6.24
C ALA A 56 10.47 12.18 -7.26
N GLU A 57 11.07 12.17 -8.44
CA GLU A 57 10.69 11.51 -9.68
C GLU A 57 10.51 9.96 -9.60
N LEU A 58 10.21 9.39 -8.42
CA LEU A 58 10.75 8.11 -7.98
C LEU A 58 9.82 6.88 -8.05
N SER A 59 8.51 6.98 -8.31
CA SER A 59 7.69 5.77 -8.54
C SER A 59 6.38 6.06 -9.25
N ASP A 60 5.87 5.06 -9.97
CA ASP A 60 4.59 5.13 -10.66
C ASP A 60 3.41 4.87 -9.71
N ILE A 61 3.65 4.10 -8.64
CA ILE A 61 2.67 3.65 -7.65
C ILE A 61 3.26 3.77 -6.24
N TYR A 62 2.44 4.15 -5.27
CA TYR A 62 2.79 4.30 -3.86
C TYR A 62 1.76 3.61 -2.97
N LEU A 63 2.21 2.92 -1.93
CA LEU A 63 1.33 2.46 -0.84
C LEU A 63 1.28 3.49 0.28
N CYS A 64 0.09 3.92 0.68
CA CYS A 64 -0.06 4.87 1.76
C CYS A 64 0.09 4.24 3.13
N GLY A 65 0.55 5.06 4.09
CA GLY A 65 0.64 4.69 5.49
C GLY A 65 -0.65 4.02 5.99
N LEU A 66 -0.47 2.97 6.82
CA LEU A 66 -1.51 2.05 7.30
C LEU A 66 -2.11 1.09 6.26
N GLY A 67 -1.56 1.01 5.03
CA GLY A 67 -1.98 0.01 4.05
C GLY A 67 -3.44 0.17 3.62
N ARG A 68 -3.92 1.41 3.54
CA ARG A 68 -5.31 1.69 3.19
C ARG A 68 -5.48 1.81 1.68
N ASP A 69 -4.75 2.70 1.04
CA ASP A 69 -4.95 3.01 -0.38
C ASP A 69 -3.62 3.07 -1.14
N LEU A 70 -3.71 2.85 -2.45
CA LEU A 70 -2.62 3.02 -3.40
C LEU A 70 -2.77 4.40 -4.07
N PHE A 71 -1.66 5.06 -4.36
CA PHE A 71 -1.64 6.29 -5.14
C PHE A 71 -0.79 6.06 -6.38
N SER A 72 -1.17 6.65 -7.50
CA SER A 72 -0.39 6.55 -8.72
C SER A 72 -0.52 7.79 -9.58
N LYS A 73 0.38 7.95 -10.54
CA LYS A 73 0.15 8.88 -11.65
C LYS A 73 -1.16 8.53 -12.36
N THR A 74 -1.99 9.50 -12.74
CA THR A 74 -3.32 9.21 -13.32
C THR A 74 -3.27 8.31 -14.55
N ASN A 75 -2.28 8.49 -15.43
CA ASN A 75 -2.11 7.65 -16.61
C ASN A 75 -1.76 6.19 -16.26
N VAL A 76 -0.99 5.98 -15.20
CA VAL A 76 -0.69 4.66 -14.64
C VAL A 76 -1.94 4.07 -14.00
N GLY A 77 -2.61 4.83 -13.12
CA GLY A 77 -3.82 4.40 -12.43
C GLY A 77 -4.92 3.95 -13.37
N LYS A 78 -5.16 4.68 -14.48
CA LYS A 78 -6.11 4.26 -15.51
C LYS A 78 -5.75 2.89 -16.10
N LYS A 79 -4.48 2.69 -16.47
CA LYS A 79 -4.02 1.40 -17.02
C LYS A 79 -4.13 0.27 -16.01
N LEU A 80 -3.95 0.55 -14.72
CA LEU A 80 -4.09 -0.44 -13.65
C LEU A 80 -5.54 -0.89 -13.50
N VAL A 81 -6.50 0.04 -13.54
CA VAL A 81 -7.94 -0.28 -13.47
C VAL A 81 -8.37 -1.14 -14.66
N ASP A 82 -7.77 -0.95 -15.83
CA ASP A 82 -8.04 -1.78 -17.02
C ASP A 82 -7.44 -3.21 -16.92
N GLN A 83 -6.50 -3.44 -16.01
CA GLN A 83 -5.73 -4.69 -15.91
C GLN A 83 -5.96 -5.47 -14.61
N ILE A 84 -6.45 -4.81 -13.56
CA ILE A 84 -6.60 -5.39 -12.23
C ILE A 84 -8.02 -5.15 -11.75
N GLU A 85 -8.77 -6.25 -11.70
CA GLU A 85 -10.09 -6.28 -11.07
C GLU A 85 -9.99 -6.11 -9.55
N GLY A 86 -11.00 -5.45 -8.97
CA GLY A 86 -11.05 -5.15 -7.54
C GLY A 86 -10.45 -3.80 -7.15
N ILE A 87 -10.07 -2.95 -8.11
CA ILE A 87 -9.55 -1.60 -7.89
C ILE A 87 -10.57 -0.53 -8.28
N GLY A 88 -10.85 0.39 -7.38
CA GLY A 88 -11.54 1.64 -7.69
C GLY A 88 -10.56 2.78 -7.96
N PHE A 89 -11.02 3.80 -8.68
CA PHE A 89 -10.18 4.92 -9.13
C PHE A 89 -10.89 6.26 -8.96
N SER A 90 -10.16 7.25 -8.43
CA SER A 90 -10.58 8.65 -8.42
C SER A 90 -9.40 9.56 -8.65
N LYS A 91 -9.64 10.64 -9.40
CA LYS A 91 -8.68 11.73 -9.45
C LYS A 91 -8.58 12.38 -8.09
N VAL A 92 -7.37 12.82 -7.77
CA VAL A 92 -7.06 13.55 -6.55
C VAL A 92 -6.97 15.04 -6.92
N GLU A 93 -7.79 15.87 -6.28
CA GLU A 93 -7.79 17.32 -6.46
C GLU A 93 -7.09 17.98 -5.28
N PHE A 94 -5.96 18.64 -5.53
CA PHE A 94 -5.23 19.37 -4.49
C PHE A 94 -6.00 20.64 -4.14
N LEU A 95 -6.50 20.73 -2.91
CA LEU A 95 -7.09 21.98 -2.40
C LEU A 95 -5.97 22.98 -2.18
N ASN A 96 -5.91 23.99 -3.04
CA ASN A 96 -5.00 25.12 -2.90
C ASN A 96 -5.50 25.99 -1.73
N SER A 97 -5.14 25.61 -0.49
CA SER A 97 -5.55 26.37 0.68
C SER A 97 -4.76 27.68 0.71
N LYS A 98 -5.44 28.80 0.46
CA LYS A 98 -4.93 30.16 0.68
C LYS A 98 -4.73 30.43 2.19
N SER A 99 -3.89 29.65 2.87
CA SER A 99 -3.51 29.88 4.26
C SER A 99 -2.14 30.53 4.33
N SER A 100 -2.06 31.59 5.13
CA SER A 100 -1.06 32.65 5.22
C SER A 100 0.32 32.27 5.76
N ASN A 101 0.84 31.09 5.45
CA ASN A 101 2.24 30.73 5.70
C ASN A 101 2.87 30.23 4.40
N ASP A 102 3.70 31.09 3.80
CA ASP A 102 4.45 30.97 2.54
C ASP A 102 5.41 29.75 2.42
N LEU A 103 5.29 28.76 3.30
CA LEU A 103 6.11 27.53 3.30
C LEU A 103 5.53 26.41 2.45
N VAL A 104 4.24 26.46 2.14
CA VAL A 104 3.65 25.63 1.07
C VAL A 104 3.51 26.54 -0.15
N ARG A 105 4.65 26.99 -0.69
CA ARG A 105 4.65 27.43 -2.08
C ARG A 105 4.04 26.29 -2.85
N SER A 106 2.91 26.59 -3.49
CA SER A 106 2.28 25.73 -4.47
C SER A 106 3.39 25.08 -5.25
N LEU A 107 3.61 23.79 -5.01
CA LEU A 107 4.34 23.03 -5.99
C LEU A 107 3.56 23.32 -7.26
N ASP A 108 4.22 23.93 -8.22
CA ASP A 108 3.85 23.83 -9.61
C ASP A 108 3.96 22.32 -9.93
N LEU A 109 3.01 21.55 -9.37
CA LEU A 109 2.70 20.18 -9.68
C LEU A 109 2.25 20.27 -11.12
N VAL A 110 3.26 20.22 -11.99
CA VAL A 110 3.15 19.98 -13.42
C VAL A 110 2.02 18.97 -13.59
N GLU A 111 1.14 19.25 -14.54
CA GLU A 111 -0.17 18.64 -14.86
C GLU A 111 -0.25 17.09 -14.92
N GLU A 112 0.72 16.34 -14.42
CA GLU A 112 0.59 14.93 -14.07
C GLU A 112 -0.29 14.78 -12.82
N SER A 113 -1.60 14.92 -13.02
CA SER A 113 -2.61 14.69 -11.99
C SER A 113 -2.41 13.31 -11.35
N PHE A 114 -2.33 13.21 -10.03
CA PHE A 114 -2.32 11.93 -9.32
C PHE A 114 -3.74 11.38 -9.18
N CYS A 115 -3.85 10.09 -8.90
CA CYS A 115 -5.10 9.43 -8.56
C CYS A 115 -4.96 8.55 -7.32
N GLU A 116 -6.06 8.41 -6.61
CA GLU A 116 -6.27 7.44 -5.54
C GLU A 116 -6.81 6.15 -6.19
N LEU A 117 -6.21 5.04 -5.80
CA LEU A 117 -6.64 3.69 -6.11
C LEU A 117 -7.02 3.01 -4.79
N TRP A 118 -8.30 2.69 -4.62
CA TRP A 118 -8.76 1.97 -3.43
C TRP A 118 -9.12 0.54 -3.77
N VAL A 119 -8.99 -0.33 -2.78
CA VAL A 119 -9.50 -1.69 -2.89
C VAL A 119 -11.03 -1.65 -2.80
N SER A 120 -11.71 -2.15 -3.83
CA SER A 120 -13.17 -2.15 -3.92
C SER A 120 -13.81 -3.49 -3.52
N HIS A 121 -13.01 -4.56 -3.42
CA HIS A 121 -13.49 -5.89 -3.04
C HIS A 121 -13.04 -6.31 -1.65
N SER A 122 -13.88 -7.05 -0.94
CA SER A 122 -13.55 -7.65 0.34
C SER A 122 -14.19 -9.03 0.50
N CYS A 123 -13.40 -9.98 0.99
CA CYS A 123 -13.83 -11.35 1.27
C CYS A 123 -13.50 -11.75 2.72
N ASN A 124 -13.95 -12.94 3.15
CA ASN A 124 -13.56 -13.55 4.40
C ASN A 124 -12.38 -14.50 4.18
N ALA A 125 -11.59 -14.69 5.23
CA ALA A 125 -10.71 -15.85 5.34
C ALA A 125 -11.53 -17.13 5.57
N ASP A 126 -11.10 -18.26 5.02
CA ASP A 126 -11.52 -19.56 5.54
C ASP A 126 -10.85 -19.76 6.91
N LEU A 127 -11.61 -19.52 7.97
CA LEU A 127 -11.11 -19.62 9.36
C LEU A 127 -10.80 -21.05 9.79
N GLN A 128 -11.31 -22.08 9.11
CA GLN A 128 -11.01 -23.47 9.45
C GLN A 128 -9.64 -23.89 8.94
N LYS A 129 -9.22 -23.32 7.80
CA LYS A 129 -7.95 -23.64 7.16
C LYS A 129 -6.86 -22.62 7.44
N SER A 130 -7.24 -21.36 7.60
CA SER A 130 -6.31 -20.29 7.91
C SER A 130 -5.68 -20.48 9.29
N THR A 131 -4.37 -20.30 9.37
CA THR A 131 -3.63 -20.39 10.63
C THR A 131 -3.60 -19.03 11.31
N ILE A 132 -4.71 -18.69 11.96
CA ILE A 132 -4.90 -17.42 12.66
C ILE A 132 -4.91 -17.67 14.16
N SER A 133 -4.02 -16.96 14.88
CA SER A 133 -4.01 -16.93 16.34
C SER A 133 -4.41 -15.55 16.85
N SER A 134 -4.86 -15.48 18.10
CA SER A 134 -5.20 -14.22 18.77
C SER A 134 -4.22 -13.95 19.90
N SER A 135 -3.60 -12.78 19.88
CA SER A 135 -2.71 -12.30 20.94
C SER A 135 -3.12 -10.88 21.33
N GLU A 136 -3.43 -10.67 22.61
CA GLU A 136 -3.75 -9.33 23.15
C GLU A 136 -4.88 -8.59 22.39
N GLY A 137 -5.87 -9.33 21.88
CA GLY A 137 -6.98 -8.77 21.11
C GLY A 137 -6.64 -8.46 19.64
N SER A 138 -5.43 -8.77 19.19
CA SER A 138 -5.00 -8.67 17.79
C SER A 138 -4.89 -10.04 17.14
N LEU A 139 -5.38 -10.14 15.90
CA LEU A 139 -5.21 -11.35 15.09
C LEU A 139 -3.80 -11.39 14.50
N ILE A 140 -3.18 -12.55 14.58
CA ILE A 140 -1.85 -12.85 14.02
C ILE A 140 -2.02 -13.97 13.00
N LEU A 141 -1.43 -13.79 11.82
CA LEU A 141 -1.36 -14.82 10.79
C LEU A 141 -0.02 -15.54 10.88
N GLU A 142 -0.04 -16.85 10.99
CA GLU A 142 1.17 -17.67 11.16
C GLU A 142 1.67 -18.26 9.84
N GLY A 143 2.97 -18.60 9.80
CA GLY A 143 3.57 -19.26 8.64
C GLY A 143 3.71 -18.38 7.40
N VAL A 144 3.45 -17.07 7.49
CA VAL A 144 3.67 -16.11 6.41
C VAL A 144 5.15 -15.96 6.06
N GLU A 145 5.44 -15.53 4.85
CA GLU A 145 6.78 -15.12 4.48
C GLU A 145 7.29 -13.98 5.37
N CYS A 146 8.55 -14.07 5.80
CA CYS A 146 9.18 -13.02 6.59
C CYS A 146 10.59 -12.70 6.10
N VAL A 147 11.04 -11.48 6.40
CA VAL A 147 12.41 -11.03 6.14
C VAL A 147 13.08 -10.79 7.47
N ASP A 148 14.06 -11.63 7.80
CA ASP A 148 14.89 -11.47 8.98
C ASP A 148 16.06 -10.55 8.64
N ALA A 149 16.36 -9.61 9.53
CA ALA A 149 17.57 -8.81 9.47
C ALA A 149 18.54 -9.25 10.58
N LYS A 150 19.77 -9.60 10.22
CA LYS A 150 20.82 -9.95 11.19
C LYS A 150 22.10 -9.19 10.90
N TYR A 151 22.61 -8.49 11.91
CA TYR A 151 23.90 -7.82 11.81
C TYR A 151 25.05 -8.86 11.77
N CYS A 152 25.91 -8.75 10.76
CA CYS A 152 27.10 -9.58 10.61
C CYS A 152 28.35 -8.77 10.96
N SER A 153 28.95 -9.05 12.12
CA SER A 153 30.14 -8.34 12.59
C SER A 153 31.40 -8.57 11.73
N ARG A 154 31.44 -9.65 10.94
CA ARG A 154 32.58 -9.95 10.04
C ARG A 154 32.56 -9.10 8.77
N SER A 155 31.37 -8.83 8.22
CA SER A 155 31.20 -7.99 7.04
C SER A 155 30.81 -6.54 7.38
N ASN A 156 30.51 -6.24 8.65
CA ASN A 156 30.04 -4.94 9.12
C ASN A 156 28.76 -4.47 8.38
N GLU A 157 27.87 -5.42 8.08
CA GLU A 157 26.67 -5.21 7.27
C GLU A 157 25.44 -5.89 7.90
N ILE A 158 24.26 -5.38 7.59
CA ILE A 158 22.98 -6.05 7.89
C ILE A 158 22.70 -7.05 6.77
N ILE A 159 22.62 -8.33 7.13
CA ILE A 159 22.24 -9.40 6.21
C ILE A 159 20.74 -9.62 6.33
N TYR A 160 20.03 -9.46 5.22
CA TYR A 160 18.62 -9.77 5.10
C TYR A 160 18.43 -11.20 4.60
N THR A 161 17.71 -12.03 5.35
CA THR A 161 17.37 -13.41 4.97
C THR A 161 15.87 -13.52 4.78
N ARG A 162 15.45 -13.88 3.58
CA ARG A 162 14.04 -14.15 3.28
C ARG A 162 13.71 -15.59 3.70
N LYS A 163 12.76 -15.73 4.61
CA LYS A 163 12.19 -17.03 5.00
C LYS A 163 10.89 -17.23 4.23
N PRO A 164 10.76 -18.30 3.43
CA PRO A 164 9.56 -18.54 2.65
C PRO A 164 8.36 -18.86 3.54
N ARG A 165 7.15 -18.71 2.99
CA ARG A 165 5.91 -19.16 3.64
C ARG A 165 6.01 -20.66 3.97
N GLU A 166 5.53 -21.03 5.15
CA GLU A 166 5.34 -22.43 5.51
C GLU A 166 4.20 -23.04 4.69
N LYS A 167 4.42 -24.26 4.19
CA LYS A 167 3.38 -24.98 3.45
C LYS A 167 2.19 -25.27 4.36
N ASP A 168 0.97 -25.19 3.81
CA ASP A 168 -0.29 -25.50 4.50
C ASP A 168 -0.59 -24.57 5.69
N LYS A 169 0.09 -23.41 5.79
CA LYS A 169 -0.14 -22.38 6.82
C LYS A 169 -0.33 -20.99 6.23
N GLY A 170 -0.99 -20.11 6.95
CA GLY A 170 -1.23 -18.73 6.53
C GLY A 170 -2.69 -18.51 6.19
N LEU A 171 -2.94 -17.68 5.18
CA LEU A 171 -4.28 -17.22 4.81
C LEU A 171 -4.86 -18.06 3.68
N PHE A 172 -6.09 -18.55 3.86
CA PHE A 172 -6.85 -19.22 2.81
C PHE A 172 -8.10 -18.41 2.49
N VAL A 173 -8.36 -18.25 1.20
CA VAL A 173 -9.53 -17.51 0.69
C VAL A 173 -10.22 -18.36 -0.36
N ASP A 174 -11.54 -18.47 -0.24
CA ASP A 174 -12.36 -19.17 -1.23
C ASP A 174 -12.29 -18.44 -2.59
N LYS A 175 -11.95 -19.17 -3.65
CA LYS A 175 -11.90 -18.62 -5.00
C LYS A 175 -13.27 -18.16 -5.50
N GLU A 176 -14.37 -18.75 -5.05
CA GLU A 176 -15.72 -18.29 -5.37
C GLU A 176 -16.00 -16.93 -4.73
N GLU A 177 -15.58 -16.70 -3.47
CA GLU A 177 -15.74 -15.40 -2.80
C GLU A 177 -14.80 -14.34 -3.40
N LEU A 178 -13.62 -14.74 -3.86
CA LEU A 178 -12.69 -13.84 -4.55
C LEU A 178 -13.21 -13.43 -5.94
N GLY A 179 -13.82 -14.37 -6.67
CA GLY A 179 -14.30 -14.16 -8.04
C GLY A 179 -13.18 -13.79 -9.00
N ALA A 180 -13.37 -12.71 -9.77
CA ALA A 180 -12.36 -12.18 -10.69
C ALA A 180 -11.38 -11.19 -10.02
N ASN A 181 -11.63 -10.79 -8.77
CA ASN A 181 -10.87 -9.73 -8.12
C ASN A 181 -9.43 -10.14 -7.87
N SER A 182 -8.50 -9.29 -8.29
CA SER A 182 -7.07 -9.54 -8.19
C SER A 182 -6.37 -8.61 -7.21
N LEU A 183 -7.03 -7.52 -6.79
CA LEU A 183 -6.70 -6.74 -5.61
C LEU A 183 -7.90 -6.77 -4.64
N PHE A 184 -7.68 -7.10 -3.37
CA PHE A 184 -8.76 -7.32 -2.42
C PHE A 184 -8.31 -7.12 -0.97
N ARG A 185 -9.27 -7.07 -0.05
CA ARG A 185 -9.06 -7.10 1.40
C ARG A 185 -9.71 -8.33 1.98
N VAL A 186 -9.19 -8.77 3.13
CA VAL A 186 -9.82 -9.80 3.96
C VAL A 186 -10.28 -9.16 5.25
N ARG A 187 -11.53 -9.44 5.66
CA ARG A 187 -12.20 -8.75 6.79
C ARG A 187 -11.47 -8.94 8.12
N GLU A 188 -10.82 -10.08 8.31
CA GLU A 188 -10.02 -10.41 9.49
C GLU A 188 -8.73 -9.57 9.58
N PHE A 189 -8.21 -9.10 8.44
CA PHE A 189 -7.01 -8.28 8.36
C PHE A 189 -7.29 -7.00 7.56
N PRO A 190 -8.14 -6.09 8.08
CA PRO A 190 -8.70 -4.99 7.30
C PRO A 190 -7.66 -3.97 6.82
N ASN A 191 -6.48 -3.93 7.44
CA ASN A 191 -5.36 -3.06 7.08
C ASN A 191 -4.41 -3.69 6.04
N TRP A 192 -4.73 -4.89 5.52
CA TRP A 192 -3.90 -5.56 4.53
C TRP A 192 -4.52 -5.38 3.14
N ILE A 193 -3.73 -4.82 2.23
CA ILE A 193 -4.02 -4.91 0.79
C ILE A 193 -3.41 -6.21 0.28
N LEU A 194 -4.26 -7.06 -0.27
CA LEU A 194 -3.90 -8.37 -0.79
C LEU A 194 -4.03 -8.38 -2.30
N CYS A 195 -3.16 -9.14 -2.96
CA CYS A 195 -3.22 -9.34 -4.39
C CYS A 195 -2.92 -10.78 -4.80
N THR A 196 -3.42 -11.16 -5.98
CA THR A 196 -3.12 -12.44 -6.61
C THR A 196 -1.77 -12.39 -7.34
N ASP A 197 -1.28 -13.55 -7.80
CA ASP A 197 -0.08 -13.62 -8.65
C ASP A 197 -0.18 -12.68 -9.87
N MET A 198 -1.35 -12.63 -10.52
CA MET A 198 -1.58 -11.79 -11.69
C MET A 198 -1.47 -10.30 -11.36
N ALA A 199 -2.12 -9.82 -10.29
CA ALA A 199 -1.99 -8.43 -9.88
C ALA A 199 -0.57 -8.09 -9.43
N LYS A 200 0.12 -9.00 -8.73
CA LYS A 200 1.54 -8.83 -8.40
C LYS A 200 2.39 -8.64 -9.64
N GLU A 201 2.21 -9.48 -10.67
CA GLU A 201 2.94 -9.33 -11.94
C GLU A 201 2.66 -7.99 -12.61
N VAL A 202 1.40 -7.56 -12.67
CA VAL A 202 1.03 -6.25 -13.25
C VAL A 202 1.69 -5.12 -12.46
N LEU A 203 1.53 -5.10 -11.13
CA LEU A 203 2.13 -4.09 -10.27
C LEU A 203 3.66 -4.05 -10.41
N THR A 204 4.31 -5.22 -10.50
CA THR A 204 5.78 -5.30 -10.67
C THR A 204 6.26 -4.73 -12.02
N ARG A 205 5.40 -4.71 -13.06
CA ARG A 205 5.73 -4.08 -14.36
C ARG A 205 5.69 -2.56 -14.29
N TYR A 206 4.97 -1.99 -13.33
CA TYR A 206 5.00 -0.57 -13.03
C TYR A 206 6.09 -0.30 -12.01
N LYS A 207 6.77 0.86 -12.09
CA LYS A 207 7.89 1.17 -11.18
C LYS A 207 7.38 1.35 -9.74
N CYS A 208 7.36 0.25 -8.98
CA CYS A 208 6.96 0.20 -7.59
C CYS A 208 8.21 0.11 -6.70
N GLU A 209 8.85 1.23 -6.37
CA GLU A 209 10.09 1.18 -5.56
C GLU A 209 9.81 1.05 -4.06
N ASN A 210 8.61 1.44 -3.61
CA ASN A 210 8.22 1.42 -2.20
C ASN A 210 7.26 0.29 -1.81
N ILE A 211 6.84 -0.56 -2.75
CA ILE A 211 5.94 -1.70 -2.50
C ILE A 211 6.74 -2.98 -2.55
N ASN A 212 6.72 -3.73 -1.46
CA ASN A 212 7.17 -5.10 -1.41
C ASN A 212 5.97 -6.05 -1.32
N PHE A 213 6.20 -7.32 -1.64
CA PHE A 213 5.19 -8.39 -1.62
C PHE A 213 5.61 -9.50 -0.67
N LEU A 214 4.79 -9.79 0.35
CA LEU A 214 4.94 -10.98 1.21
C LEU A 214 3.97 -12.06 0.75
N GLU A 215 4.44 -13.27 0.53
CA GLU A 215 3.56 -14.42 0.36
C GLU A 215 2.86 -14.72 1.70
N VAL A 216 1.54 -14.60 1.75
CA VAL A 216 0.77 -14.78 2.99
C VAL A 216 -0.19 -15.96 2.94
N GLY A 217 -0.47 -16.49 1.75
CA GLY A 217 -1.52 -17.48 1.61
C GLY A 217 -1.77 -17.95 0.19
N GLU A 218 -2.91 -18.62 0.01
CA GLU A 218 -3.36 -19.14 -1.28
C GLU A 218 -4.88 -19.19 -1.38
N THR A 219 -5.40 -19.15 -2.61
CA THR A 219 -6.80 -19.42 -2.89
C THR A 219 -7.03 -20.91 -3.06
N GLU A 220 -8.22 -21.35 -2.67
CA GLU A 220 -8.68 -22.73 -2.84
C GLU A 220 -9.53 -22.94 -4.09
#